data_AF-A0A175VRB6-F1
#
_entry.id   AF-A0A175VRB6-F1
#
_cell.length_a   1.000
_cell.length_b   1.000
_cell.length_c   1.000
_cell.angle_alpha   90.00
_cell.angle_beta   90.00
_cell.angle_gamma   90.00
#
_symmetry.space_group_name_H-M   'P 1'
#
loop_
_entity.id
_entity.type
_entity.pdbx_description
1 polymer ?
#
loop_
_entity_poly.entity_id
_entity_poly.type
_entity_poly.pdbx_seq_one_letter_code
_entity_poly.pdbx_strand_id
1 'polypeptide(L)'
;MDQICSFDDLDADLYKSILAVISVVYRPITVDELATLVNIPPGASGNYKALAEIVGRCSSFLTLRERVISFVHQSAKDFLVQKASRETFPSGMQHVHYIIFSRSVQVMTDTLSRDIYSLGAPGSSIDDAKPPDPDPLAAARPARSITRNLFKSEEQRIATGPVVEDDWNACTQTLEGHSGPVCSVAFSPDSKLVASGSYDITIKIWDAATGIYTQTLDGHSGPVYSVAFSPDSKLVASGSYNRTIKI
;
A
#
# COMPACT_ATOMS: atom_id res chain seq x y z
N MET A 1 13.38 32.20 -16.06
CA MET A 1 12.38 31.80 -15.05
C MET A 1 10.98 32.22 -15.53
N ASP A 2 10.75 32.21 -16.84
CA ASP A 2 9.67 32.99 -17.48
C ASP A 2 8.69 32.13 -18.30
N GLN A 3 8.65 30.82 -18.06
CA GLN A 3 7.73 29.90 -18.76
C GLN A 3 6.55 29.44 -17.90
N ILE A 4 6.32 30.04 -16.72
CA ILE A 4 5.25 29.63 -15.79
C ILE A 4 3.97 30.47 -15.96
N CYS A 5 3.96 31.53 -16.76
CA CYS A 5 2.87 32.52 -16.80
C CYS A 5 1.87 32.39 -17.96
N SER A 6 1.73 31.21 -18.59
CA SER A 6 0.70 30.97 -19.63
C SER A 6 0.04 29.61 -19.46
N PHE A 7 -0.69 29.41 -18.37
CA PHE A 7 -1.49 28.21 -18.17
C PHE A 7 -2.80 28.57 -17.49
N ASP A 8 -3.89 27.93 -17.93
CA ASP A 8 -5.13 27.91 -17.16
C ASP A 8 -4.81 27.40 -15.74
N ASP A 9 -5.41 27.98 -14.70
CA ASP A 9 -5.07 27.70 -13.29
C ASP A 9 -5.03 26.20 -12.95
N LEU A 10 -5.86 25.41 -13.66
CA LEU A 10 -5.98 23.96 -13.49
C LEU A 10 -4.72 23.19 -13.91
N ASP A 11 -4.01 23.69 -14.93
CA ASP A 11 -2.75 23.11 -15.41
C ASP A 11 -1.63 23.37 -14.40
N ALA A 12 -1.58 24.59 -13.82
CA ALA A 12 -0.57 24.99 -12.84
C ALA A 12 -0.56 24.09 -11.59
N ASP A 13 -1.74 23.78 -11.06
CA ASP A 13 -1.85 22.94 -9.86
C ASP A 13 -1.56 21.46 -10.13
N LEU A 14 -1.84 20.98 -11.35
CA LEU A 14 -1.45 19.65 -11.78
C LEU A 14 0.08 19.52 -11.85
N TYR A 15 0.79 20.52 -12.40
CA TYR A 15 2.26 20.52 -12.43
C TYR A 15 2.87 20.47 -11.02
N LYS A 16 2.37 21.30 -10.11
CA LYS A 16 2.82 21.30 -8.72
C LYS A 16 2.59 19.93 -8.09
N SER A 17 1.41 19.34 -8.31
CA SER A 17 1.06 18.02 -7.78
C SER A 17 2.01 16.92 -8.29
N ILE A 18 2.35 16.92 -9.57
CA ILE A 18 3.30 15.96 -10.17
C ILE A 18 4.69 16.12 -9.56
N LEU A 19 5.21 17.36 -9.51
CA LEU A 19 6.52 17.63 -8.91
C LEU A 19 6.55 17.25 -7.42
N ALA A 20 5.47 17.53 -6.69
CA ALA A 20 5.34 17.20 -5.28
C ALA A 20 5.37 15.68 -5.05
N VAL A 21 4.54 14.92 -5.78
CA VAL A 21 4.49 13.46 -5.68
C VAL A 21 5.85 12.85 -6.02
N ILE A 22 6.47 13.25 -7.15
CA ILE A 22 7.76 12.68 -7.56
C ILE A 22 8.89 13.08 -6.59
N SER A 23 8.84 14.28 -6.00
CA SER A 23 9.81 14.69 -4.97
C SER A 23 9.72 13.83 -3.71
N VAL A 24 8.49 13.47 -3.32
CA VAL A 24 8.23 12.64 -2.14
C VAL A 24 8.49 11.16 -2.41
N VAL A 25 8.25 10.68 -3.63
CA VAL A 25 8.57 9.31 -4.04
C VAL A 25 10.08 9.23 -4.29
N TYR A 26 10.85 8.71 -3.33
CA TYR A 26 12.32 8.60 -3.38
C TYR A 26 12.86 7.59 -4.42
N ARG A 27 12.09 7.28 -5.46
CA ARG A 27 12.45 6.33 -6.52
C ARG A 27 11.91 6.82 -7.87
N PRO A 28 12.49 6.36 -8.99
CA PRO A 28 11.84 6.44 -10.28
C PRO A 28 10.46 5.78 -10.23
N ILE A 29 9.48 6.41 -10.86
CA ILE A 29 8.07 5.98 -10.87
C ILE A 29 7.61 5.79 -12.31
N THR A 30 6.75 4.82 -12.59
CA THR A 30 6.17 4.67 -13.94
C THR A 30 5.10 5.73 -14.21
N VAL A 31 4.79 5.98 -15.48
CA VAL A 31 3.66 6.86 -15.86
C VAL A 31 2.35 6.33 -15.28
N ASP A 32 2.17 5.00 -15.24
CA ASP A 32 0.99 4.34 -14.69
C ASP A 32 0.90 4.53 -13.16
N GLU A 33 2.01 4.39 -12.44
CA GLU A 33 2.09 4.71 -11.01
C GLU A 33 1.88 6.21 -10.74
N LEU A 34 2.39 7.12 -11.59
CA LEU A 34 2.09 8.54 -11.44
C LEU A 34 0.59 8.80 -11.62
N ALA A 35 -0.03 8.07 -12.55
CA ALA A 35 -1.44 8.26 -12.86
C ALA A 35 -2.40 7.84 -11.75
N THR A 36 -1.97 6.88 -10.93
CA THR A 36 -2.72 6.47 -9.73
C THR A 36 -2.51 7.42 -8.56
N LEU A 37 -1.31 8.00 -8.42
CA LEU A 37 -0.98 8.88 -7.29
C LEU A 37 -1.44 10.32 -7.45
N VAL A 38 -1.55 10.82 -8.69
CA VAL A 38 -1.98 12.18 -8.99
C VAL A 38 -3.43 12.15 -9.51
N ASN A 39 -4.26 13.08 -9.04
CA ASN A 39 -5.65 13.19 -9.49
C ASN A 39 -5.72 13.79 -10.91
N ILE A 40 -5.38 12.98 -11.91
CA ILE A 40 -5.46 13.38 -13.30
C ILE A 40 -6.93 13.42 -13.71
N PRO A 41 -7.37 14.48 -14.44
CA PRO A 41 -8.73 14.54 -14.94
C PRO A 41 -9.11 13.28 -15.73
N PRO A 42 -10.36 12.79 -15.63
CA PRO A 42 -10.78 11.51 -16.22
C PRO A 42 -10.58 11.39 -17.74
N GLY A 43 -10.33 12.49 -18.46
CA GLY A 43 -9.96 12.48 -19.89
C GLY A 43 -8.48 12.19 -20.19
N ALA A 44 -7.60 12.24 -19.19
CA ALA A 44 -6.16 12.06 -19.35
C ALA A 44 -5.60 10.79 -18.68
N SER A 45 -6.36 10.14 -17.79
CA SER A 45 -5.87 9.00 -16.98
C SER A 45 -5.60 7.71 -17.76
N GLY A 46 -5.99 7.62 -19.04
CA GLY A 46 -5.72 6.46 -19.91
C GLY A 46 -4.81 6.76 -21.11
N ASN A 47 -4.36 8.00 -21.29
CA ASN A 47 -3.59 8.39 -22.47
C ASN A 47 -2.13 8.64 -22.11
N TYR A 48 -1.29 7.63 -22.31
CA TYR A 48 0.17 7.73 -22.15
C TYR A 48 0.75 8.97 -22.83
N LYS A 49 0.22 9.36 -23.99
CA LYS A 49 0.69 10.53 -24.74
C LYS A 49 0.39 11.84 -24.01
N ALA A 50 -0.80 11.97 -23.41
CA ALA A 50 -1.17 13.15 -22.65
C ALA A 50 -0.31 13.27 -21.38
N LEU A 51 -0.09 12.17 -20.66
CA LEU A 51 0.78 12.17 -19.48
C LEU A 51 2.24 12.42 -19.82
N ALA A 52 2.74 11.85 -20.92
CA ALA A 52 4.08 12.11 -21.41
C ALA A 52 4.26 13.59 -21.80
N GLU A 53 3.24 14.23 -22.37
CA GLU A 53 3.27 15.67 -22.68
C GLU A 53 3.35 16.51 -21.41
N ILE A 54 2.52 16.20 -20.40
CA ILE A 54 2.54 16.90 -19.11
C ILE A 54 3.89 16.73 -18.41
N VAL A 55 4.44 15.51 -18.37
CA VAL A 55 5.78 15.25 -17.81
C VAL A 55 6.87 15.94 -18.64
N GLY A 56 6.71 16.01 -19.96
CA GLY A 56 7.61 16.74 -20.87
C GLY A 56 7.72 18.23 -20.56
N ARG A 57 6.65 18.84 -20.02
CA ARG A 57 6.66 20.23 -19.54
C ARG A 57 7.51 20.41 -18.27
N CYS A 58 7.74 19.35 -17.50
CA CYS A 58 8.65 19.32 -16.36
C CYS A 58 10.08 18.88 -16.72
N SER A 59 10.47 18.93 -18.00
CA SER A 59 11.76 18.44 -18.51
C SER A 59 13.00 19.10 -17.89
N SER A 60 12.85 20.28 -17.27
CA SER A 60 13.92 20.93 -16.49
C SER A 60 14.30 20.16 -15.22
N PHE A 61 13.36 19.41 -14.63
CA PHE A 61 13.57 18.63 -13.41
C PHE A 61 13.49 17.12 -13.64
N LEU A 62 12.68 16.69 -14.61
CA LEU A 62 12.31 15.29 -14.81
C LEU A 62 12.73 14.78 -16.19
N THR A 63 13.07 13.50 -16.26
CA THR A 63 13.30 12.76 -17.50
C THR A 63 12.28 11.63 -17.60
N LEU A 64 11.71 11.45 -18.79
CA LEU A 64 10.87 10.30 -19.13
C LEU A 64 11.65 9.37 -20.07
N ARG A 65 11.94 8.14 -19.63
CA ARG A 65 12.57 7.08 -20.44
C ARG A 65 11.78 5.79 -20.29
N GLU A 66 11.35 5.18 -21.40
CA GLU A 66 10.65 3.88 -21.40
C GLU A 66 9.49 3.81 -20.37
N ARG A 67 8.66 4.86 -20.32
CA ARG A 67 7.56 5.04 -19.34
C ARG A 67 7.98 5.26 -17.89
N VAL A 68 9.27 5.39 -17.59
CA VAL A 68 9.78 5.68 -16.25
C VAL A 68 10.12 7.16 -16.15
N ILE A 69 9.57 7.80 -15.12
CA ILE A 69 9.82 9.19 -14.76
C ILE A 69 10.83 9.20 -13.62
N SER A 70 11.89 9.99 -13.77
CA SER A 70 12.91 10.19 -12.75
C SER A 70 13.40 11.63 -12.76
N PHE A 71 14.07 12.06 -11.69
CA PHE A 71 14.78 13.33 -11.72
C PHE A 71 15.95 13.29 -12.72
N VAL A 72 16.19 14.41 -13.40
CA VAL A 72 17.38 14.61 -14.25
C VAL A 72 18.64 14.46 -13.40
N HIS A 73 18.63 14.99 -12.18
CA HIS A 73 19.73 14.90 -11.23
C HIS A 73 19.22 15.03 -9.79
N GLN A 74 19.91 14.42 -8.81
CA GLN A 74 19.52 14.51 -7.39
C GLN A 74 19.45 15.97 -6.89
N SER A 75 20.30 16.84 -7.39
CA SER A 75 20.26 18.28 -7.05
C SER A 75 18.96 18.98 -7.47
N ALA A 76 18.29 18.48 -8.51
CA ALA A 76 16.98 19.00 -8.95
C ALA A 76 15.92 18.71 -7.88
N LYS A 77 15.94 17.50 -7.31
CA LYS A 77 15.11 17.14 -6.17
C LYS A 77 15.44 17.96 -4.93
N ASP A 78 16.73 18.08 -4.59
CA ASP A 78 17.15 18.83 -3.41
C ASP A 78 16.75 20.31 -3.52
N PHE A 79 16.81 20.89 -4.72
CA PHE A 79 16.31 22.23 -4.99
C PHE A 79 14.80 22.36 -4.72
N LEU A 80 13.98 21.43 -5.23
CA LEU A 80 12.52 21.46 -5.00
C LEU A 80 12.16 21.27 -3.52
N VAL A 81 12.88 20.40 -2.82
CA VAL A 81 12.61 20.08 -1.41
C VAL A 81 13.08 21.20 -0.47
N GLN A 82 14.27 21.76 -0.71
CA GLN A 82 14.91 22.69 0.22
C GLN A 82 14.68 24.17 -0.13
N LYS A 83 14.75 24.51 -1.43
CA LYS A 83 14.71 25.92 -1.88
C LYS A 83 13.33 26.34 -2.39
N ALA A 84 12.69 25.50 -3.19
CA ALA A 84 11.35 25.76 -3.74
C ALA A 84 10.25 24.99 -3.00
N SER A 85 10.45 24.78 -1.69
CA SER A 85 9.58 23.94 -0.87
C SER A 85 8.15 24.51 -0.78
N ARG A 86 8.02 25.84 -0.69
CA ARG A 86 6.71 26.50 -0.56
C ARG A 86 5.90 26.44 -1.86
N GLU A 87 6.58 26.51 -2.99
CA GLU A 87 5.98 26.46 -4.32
C GLU A 87 5.61 25.02 -4.70
N THR A 88 6.47 24.06 -4.34
CA THR A 88 6.27 22.63 -4.63
C THR A 88 5.25 22.02 -3.68
N PHE A 89 5.24 22.43 -2.40
CA PHE A 89 4.40 21.88 -1.34
C PHE A 89 3.54 22.98 -0.69
N PRO A 90 2.57 23.57 -1.40
CA PRO A 90 1.74 24.65 -0.86
C PRO A 90 1.01 24.24 0.43
N SER A 91 0.59 22.98 0.54
CA SER A 91 -0.06 22.40 1.72
C SER A 91 0.89 21.66 2.66
N GLY A 92 2.22 21.74 2.43
CA GLY A 92 3.24 21.01 3.17
C GLY A 92 3.46 19.57 2.68
N MET A 93 4.65 19.05 2.95
CA MET A 93 5.06 17.70 2.54
C MET A 93 4.21 16.60 3.19
N GLN A 94 3.73 16.82 4.43
CA GLN A 94 2.86 15.86 5.12
C GLN A 94 1.55 15.63 4.35
N HIS A 95 1.01 16.69 3.72
CA HIS A 95 -0.20 16.59 2.92
C HIS A 95 0.02 15.72 1.68
N VAL A 96 1.18 15.81 1.03
CA VAL A 96 1.52 14.96 -0.12
C VAL A 96 1.68 13.51 0.29
N HIS A 97 2.32 13.22 1.43
CA HIS A 97 2.37 11.87 1.98
C HIS A 97 0.98 11.30 2.23
N TYR A 98 0.08 12.09 2.82
CA TYR A 98 -1.32 11.71 3.02
C TYR A 98 -2.04 11.42 1.71
N ILE A 99 -1.84 12.24 0.67
CA ILE A 99 -2.41 12.01 -0.67
C ILE A 99 -1.91 10.67 -1.25
N ILE A 100 -0.59 10.45 -1.26
CA ILE A 100 0.01 9.22 -1.78
C ILE A 100 -0.55 8.00 -1.05
N PHE A 101 -0.61 8.05 0.29
CA PHE A 101 -1.17 6.97 1.11
C PHE A 101 -2.65 6.71 0.78
N SER A 102 -3.47 7.76 0.82
CA SER A 102 -4.92 7.64 0.59
C SER A 102 -5.22 7.10 -0.81
N ARG A 103 -4.49 7.55 -1.83
CA ARG A 103 -4.61 7.03 -3.20
C ARG A 103 -4.17 5.59 -3.33
N SER A 104 -3.06 5.22 -2.68
CA SER A 104 -2.61 3.82 -2.68
C SER A 104 -3.66 2.91 -2.05
N VAL A 105 -4.26 3.31 -0.91
CA VAL A 105 -5.33 2.56 -0.26
C VAL A 105 -6.59 2.51 -1.11
N GLN A 106 -6.95 3.61 -1.76
CA GLN A 106 -8.10 3.66 -2.66
C GLN A 106 -7.92 2.70 -3.84
N VAL A 107 -6.77 2.74 -4.52
CA VAL A 107 -6.47 1.79 -5.62
C VAL A 107 -6.49 0.36 -5.12
N MET A 108 -5.89 0.07 -3.98
CA MET A 108 -5.98 -1.28 -3.41
C MET A 108 -7.44 -1.66 -3.13
N THR A 109 -8.27 -0.76 -2.60
CA THR A 109 -9.69 -1.04 -2.31
C THR A 109 -10.50 -1.27 -3.58
N ASP A 110 -10.29 -0.45 -4.61
CA ASP A 110 -11.00 -0.52 -5.89
C ASP A 110 -10.55 -1.74 -6.71
N THR A 111 -9.28 -2.13 -6.59
CA THR A 111 -8.71 -3.28 -7.29
C THR A 111 -8.93 -4.60 -6.57
N LEU A 112 -8.88 -4.64 -5.23
CA LEU A 112 -9.08 -5.85 -4.44
C LEU A 112 -10.56 -6.22 -4.44
N SER A 113 -10.99 -6.96 -5.46
CA SER A 113 -12.26 -7.68 -5.42
C SER A 113 -12.15 -8.90 -4.49
N ARG A 114 -13.29 -9.42 -4.00
CA ARG A 114 -13.30 -10.68 -3.23
C ARG A 114 -12.74 -11.87 -4.02
N ASP A 115 -12.67 -11.74 -5.34
CA ASP A 115 -12.27 -12.78 -6.26
C ASP A 115 -11.35 -12.20 -7.35
N ILE A 116 -10.15 -11.80 -6.95
CA ILE A 116 -9.13 -11.21 -7.83
C ILE A 116 -8.79 -12.14 -9.00
N TYR A 117 -8.88 -13.45 -8.76
CA TYR A 117 -8.55 -14.50 -9.72
C TYR A 117 -9.77 -14.99 -10.51
N SER A 118 -10.97 -14.41 -10.29
CA SER A 118 -12.22 -14.84 -10.95
C SER A 118 -12.50 -16.34 -10.81
N LEU A 119 -12.15 -16.92 -9.65
CA LEU A 119 -12.44 -18.30 -9.26
C LEU A 119 -13.94 -18.40 -8.95
N GLY A 120 -14.74 -18.49 -10.01
CA GLY A 120 -16.21 -18.47 -9.99
C GLY A 120 -16.92 -19.57 -9.19
N ALA A 121 -16.21 -20.43 -8.46
CA ALA A 121 -16.77 -21.40 -7.53
C ALA A 121 -15.75 -21.80 -6.43
N PRO A 122 -16.21 -22.06 -5.19
CA PRO A 122 -15.38 -22.70 -4.16
C PRO A 122 -14.81 -24.03 -4.66
N GLY A 123 -13.50 -24.27 -4.46
CA GLY A 123 -12.84 -25.54 -4.83
C GLY A 123 -12.10 -25.55 -6.17
N SER A 124 -11.75 -24.39 -6.73
CA SER A 124 -10.86 -24.29 -7.91
C SER A 124 -9.42 -24.66 -7.53
N SER A 125 -8.69 -25.40 -8.37
CA SER A 125 -7.28 -25.74 -8.11
C SER A 125 -6.41 -24.48 -8.16
N ILE A 126 -5.31 -24.44 -7.38
CA ILE A 126 -4.34 -23.34 -7.48
C ILE A 126 -3.70 -23.26 -8.88
N ASP A 127 -3.67 -24.37 -9.62
CA ASP A 127 -3.22 -24.41 -11.02
C ASP A 127 -4.18 -23.68 -11.96
N ASP A 128 -5.46 -23.56 -11.59
CA ASP A 128 -6.47 -22.80 -12.33
C ASP A 128 -6.41 -21.30 -11.98
N ALA A 129 -5.79 -20.94 -10.85
CA ALA A 129 -5.60 -19.56 -10.41
C ALA A 129 -4.49 -18.87 -11.21
N LYS A 130 -4.86 -18.33 -12.37
CA LYS A 130 -3.95 -17.49 -13.15
C LYS A 130 -4.04 -16.04 -12.68
N PRO A 131 -2.91 -15.37 -12.42
CA PRO A 131 -2.93 -13.95 -12.14
C PRO A 131 -3.66 -13.23 -13.27
N PRO A 132 -4.62 -12.34 -12.96
CA PRO A 132 -5.27 -11.54 -13.99
C PRO A 132 -4.23 -10.83 -14.86
N ASP A 133 -4.43 -10.87 -16.18
CA ASP A 133 -3.62 -10.17 -17.16
C ASP A 133 -4.50 -9.15 -17.92
N PRO A 134 -4.24 -7.83 -17.79
CA PRO A 134 -3.13 -7.24 -17.03
C PRO A 134 -3.30 -7.36 -15.51
N ASP A 135 -2.18 -7.46 -14.78
CA ASP A 135 -2.16 -7.43 -13.31
C ASP A 135 -2.85 -6.13 -12.85
N PRO A 136 -4.00 -6.20 -12.17
CA PRO A 136 -4.80 -5.03 -11.88
C PRO A 136 -4.12 -4.17 -10.81
N LEU A 137 -3.14 -4.71 -10.08
CA LEU A 137 -2.27 -3.99 -9.14
C LEU A 137 -0.94 -3.57 -9.77
N ALA A 138 -0.72 -3.78 -11.07
CA ALA A 138 0.54 -3.40 -11.74
C ALA A 138 0.89 -1.92 -11.51
N ALA A 139 -0.11 -1.03 -11.52
CA ALA A 139 0.07 0.40 -11.31
C ALA A 139 0.27 0.80 -9.83
N ALA A 140 0.00 -0.11 -8.88
CA ALA A 140 0.27 0.08 -7.46
C ALA A 140 1.57 -0.63 -7.02
N ARG A 141 2.10 -1.55 -7.83
CA ARG A 141 3.31 -2.32 -7.56
C ARG A 141 4.56 -1.51 -7.95
N PRO A 142 5.54 -1.35 -7.06
CA PRO A 142 6.84 -0.77 -7.39
C PRO A 142 7.49 -1.52 -8.55
N ALA A 143 7.62 -0.89 -9.73
CA ALA A 143 8.18 -1.53 -10.91
C ALA A 143 9.65 -1.98 -10.72
N ARG A 144 10.38 -1.37 -9.77
CA ARG A 144 11.80 -1.62 -9.50
C ARG A 144 12.14 -1.61 -8.00
N SER A 145 11.46 -2.42 -7.20
CA SER A 145 12.00 -2.71 -5.86
C SER A 145 13.36 -3.41 -6.02
N ILE A 146 14.39 -2.98 -5.30
CA ILE A 146 15.72 -3.63 -5.27
C ILE A 146 15.57 -5.14 -4.99
N THR A 147 14.54 -5.51 -4.22
CA THR A 147 14.14 -6.91 -4.00
C THR A 147 13.85 -7.68 -5.29
N ARG A 148 13.28 -7.11 -6.35
CA ARG A 148 13.00 -7.85 -7.60
C ARG A 148 14.27 -8.26 -8.35
N ASN A 149 15.33 -7.45 -8.32
CA ASN A 149 16.61 -7.83 -8.95
C ASN A 149 17.38 -8.86 -8.11
N LEU A 150 17.21 -8.85 -6.78
CA LEU A 150 17.69 -9.94 -5.92
C LEU A 150 16.85 -11.22 -6.07
N PHE A 151 15.55 -11.11 -6.32
CA PHE A 151 14.64 -12.25 -6.46
C PHE A 151 14.57 -12.83 -7.88
N LYS A 152 15.02 -12.14 -8.93
CA LYS A 152 15.11 -12.73 -10.28
C LYS A 152 15.99 -13.99 -10.33
N SER A 153 17.01 -14.09 -9.48
CA SER A 153 17.78 -15.34 -9.30
C SER A 153 17.07 -16.37 -8.44
N GLU A 154 16.06 -15.97 -7.66
CA GLU A 154 15.17 -16.88 -6.93
C GLU A 154 13.95 -17.31 -7.76
N GLU A 155 13.56 -16.60 -8.82
CA GLU A 155 12.46 -17.00 -9.72
C GLU A 155 12.69 -18.38 -10.36
N GLN A 156 13.96 -18.79 -10.57
CA GLN A 156 14.29 -20.17 -10.98
C GLN A 156 14.18 -21.21 -9.84
N ARG A 157 14.23 -20.78 -8.57
CA ARG A 157 13.97 -21.62 -7.38
C ARG A 157 12.49 -21.66 -6.99
N ILE A 158 11.71 -20.65 -7.37
CA ILE A 158 10.25 -20.57 -7.10
C ILE A 158 9.44 -21.50 -8.01
N ALA A 159 9.98 -21.92 -9.16
CA ALA A 159 9.36 -22.97 -10.00
C ALA A 159 9.30 -24.35 -9.31
N THR A 160 10.04 -24.53 -8.21
CA THR A 160 9.95 -25.67 -7.30
C THR A 160 9.48 -25.22 -5.91
N GLY A 161 8.49 -24.32 -5.87
CA GLY A 161 7.81 -23.95 -4.63
C GLY A 161 7.28 -25.20 -3.91
N PRO A 162 7.11 -25.14 -2.57
CA PRO A 162 6.56 -26.27 -1.83
C PRO A 162 5.22 -26.65 -2.47
N VAL A 163 5.07 -27.93 -2.79
CA VAL A 163 3.79 -28.51 -3.21
C VAL A 163 2.75 -28.01 -2.21
N VAL A 164 1.79 -27.20 -2.68
CA VAL A 164 0.67 -26.79 -1.83
C VAL A 164 -0.07 -28.08 -1.49
N GLU A 165 0.01 -28.50 -0.23
CA GLU A 165 -0.66 -29.71 0.23
C GLU A 165 -2.16 -29.58 -0.09
N ASP A 166 -2.76 -30.62 -0.66
CA ASP A 166 -4.18 -30.70 -1.08
C ASP A 166 -5.18 -30.49 0.09
N ASP A 167 -4.68 -30.23 1.30
CA ASP A 167 -5.41 -30.04 2.55
C ASP A 167 -5.72 -28.55 2.88
N TRP A 168 -5.52 -27.61 1.94
CA TRP A 168 -5.79 -26.16 2.12
C TRP A 168 -7.25 -25.81 2.53
N ASN A 169 -8.14 -26.80 2.57
CA ASN A 169 -9.55 -26.62 2.89
C ASN A 169 -9.95 -27.05 4.32
N ALA A 170 -9.00 -27.43 5.17
CA ALA A 170 -9.28 -27.74 6.57
C ALA A 170 -8.97 -26.55 7.48
N CYS A 171 -9.94 -26.13 8.31
CA CYS A 171 -9.67 -25.30 9.48
C CYS A 171 -8.60 -26.01 10.32
N THR A 172 -7.37 -25.50 10.31
CA THR A 172 -6.23 -26.12 11.02
C THR A 172 -6.40 -26.03 12.53
N GLN A 173 -6.97 -24.92 13.01
CA GLN A 173 -7.21 -24.71 14.43
C GLN A 173 -8.28 -23.65 14.70
N THR A 174 -9.10 -23.91 15.74
CA THR A 174 -10.04 -22.93 16.31
C THR A 174 -9.50 -22.40 17.63
N LEU A 175 -9.39 -21.08 17.77
CA LEU A 175 -8.94 -20.42 19.00
C LEU A 175 -10.15 -20.04 19.85
N GLU A 176 -10.48 -20.86 20.84
CA GLU A 176 -11.64 -20.65 21.73
C GLU A 176 -11.25 -19.91 23.02
N GLY A 177 -12.09 -18.96 23.47
CA GLY A 177 -11.91 -18.34 24.79
C GLY A 177 -12.52 -16.95 24.98
N HIS A 178 -12.87 -16.23 23.91
CA HIS A 178 -13.62 -14.98 24.02
C HIS A 178 -15.08 -15.25 24.41
N SER A 179 -15.64 -14.43 25.31
CA SER A 179 -17.05 -14.54 25.75
C SER A 179 -18.01 -13.69 24.91
N GLY A 180 -17.48 -12.91 23.98
CA GLY A 180 -18.22 -12.10 23.02
C GLY A 180 -17.66 -12.24 21.60
N PRO A 181 -18.38 -11.73 20.59
CA PRO A 181 -17.92 -11.75 19.20
C PRO A 181 -16.51 -11.16 19.02
N VAL A 182 -15.64 -11.91 18.35
CA VAL A 182 -14.32 -11.44 17.93
C VAL A 182 -14.49 -10.50 16.74
N CYS A 183 -13.90 -9.30 16.84
CA CYS A 183 -14.08 -8.22 15.87
C CYS A 183 -12.83 -7.88 15.08
N SER A 184 -11.67 -8.28 15.57
CA SER A 184 -10.40 -8.05 14.90
C SER A 184 -9.41 -9.13 15.28
N VAL A 185 -8.58 -9.51 14.32
CA VAL A 185 -7.45 -10.41 14.50
C VAL A 185 -6.22 -9.85 13.79
N ALA A 186 -5.04 -10.05 14.37
CA ALA A 186 -3.78 -9.67 13.77
C ALA A 186 -2.70 -10.70 14.10
N PHE A 187 -1.86 -11.04 13.12
CA PHE A 187 -0.63 -11.80 13.35
C PHE A 187 0.50 -10.85 13.75
N SER A 188 1.40 -11.32 14.61
CA SER A 188 2.68 -10.64 14.82
C SER A 188 3.55 -10.74 13.56
N PRO A 189 4.36 -9.71 13.24
CA PRO A 189 5.28 -9.76 12.10
C PRO A 189 6.27 -10.94 12.11
N ASP A 190 6.60 -11.49 13.28
CA ASP A 190 7.42 -12.69 13.40
C ASP A 190 6.64 -14.02 13.31
N SER A 191 5.33 -13.95 13.05
CA SER A 191 4.38 -15.07 12.90
C SER A 191 4.24 -15.98 14.12
N LYS A 192 4.69 -15.55 15.31
CA LYS A 192 4.62 -16.36 16.54
C LYS A 192 3.35 -16.14 17.33
N LEU A 193 2.73 -14.97 17.22
CA LEU A 193 1.59 -14.59 18.02
C LEU A 193 0.40 -14.19 17.15
N VAL A 194 -0.79 -14.45 17.66
CA VAL A 194 -2.04 -13.88 17.16
C VAL A 194 -2.63 -13.02 18.27
N ALA A 195 -3.13 -11.84 17.93
CA ALA A 195 -3.94 -11.01 18.81
C ALA A 195 -5.37 -11.01 18.31
N SER A 196 -6.35 -11.10 19.21
CA SER A 196 -7.77 -10.99 18.91
C SER A 196 -8.45 -9.98 19.82
N GLY A 197 -9.20 -9.03 19.27
CA GLY A 197 -10.03 -8.07 20.01
C GLY A 197 -11.51 -8.45 19.95
N SER A 198 -12.23 -8.31 21.07
CA SER A 198 -13.62 -8.79 21.18
C SER A 198 -14.58 -7.78 21.85
N TYR A 199 -15.88 -8.03 21.64
CA TYR A 199 -16.99 -7.39 22.36
C TYR A 199 -16.99 -7.71 23.86
N ASP A 200 -16.26 -8.72 24.30
CA ASP A 200 -16.03 -8.99 25.73
C ASP A 200 -15.08 -7.99 26.41
N ILE A 201 -14.68 -6.93 25.70
CA ILE A 201 -13.86 -5.81 26.20
C ILE A 201 -12.37 -6.19 26.35
N THR A 202 -12.00 -7.42 25.98
CA THR A 202 -10.63 -7.91 26.12
C THR A 202 -9.91 -8.04 24.78
N ILE A 203 -8.59 -8.09 24.86
CA ILE A 203 -7.73 -8.58 23.79
C ILE A 203 -7.08 -9.87 24.28
N LYS A 204 -7.11 -10.94 23.48
CA LYS A 204 -6.40 -12.18 23.79
C LYS A 204 -5.22 -12.35 22.86
N ILE A 205 -4.11 -12.81 23.42
CA ILE A 205 -2.91 -13.20 22.70
C ILE A 205 -2.82 -14.71 22.70
N TRP A 206 -2.44 -15.27 21.56
CA TRP A 206 -2.36 -16.71 21.31
C TRP A 206 -1.01 -17.02 20.70
N ASP A 207 -0.46 -18.19 21.02
CA ASP A 207 0.66 -18.76 20.29
C ASP A 207 0.15 -19.27 18.93
N ALA A 208 0.73 -18.78 17.84
CA ALA A 208 0.23 -19.05 16.49
C ALA A 208 0.45 -20.50 16.03
N ALA A 209 1.43 -21.19 16.60
CA ALA A 209 1.78 -22.57 16.21
C ALA A 209 0.96 -23.61 16.96
N THR A 210 0.64 -23.35 18.22
CA THR A 210 -0.07 -24.27 19.11
C THR A 210 -1.52 -23.87 19.37
N GLY A 211 -1.90 -22.62 19.03
CA GLY A 211 -3.15 -21.96 19.38
C GLY A 211 -3.45 -21.88 20.87
N ILE A 212 -2.42 -22.07 21.70
CA ILE A 212 -2.55 -21.92 23.14
C ILE A 212 -2.72 -20.44 23.47
N TYR A 213 -3.75 -20.13 24.24
CA TYR A 213 -3.94 -18.82 24.84
C TYR A 213 -2.75 -18.49 25.76
N THR A 214 -2.10 -17.35 25.51
CA THR A 214 -0.92 -16.91 26.28
C THR A 214 -1.26 -15.84 27.30
N GLN A 215 -2.07 -14.84 26.92
CA GLN A 215 -2.33 -13.68 27.76
C GLN A 215 -3.64 -12.97 27.38
N THR A 216 -4.32 -12.37 28.37
CA THR A 216 -5.41 -11.42 28.15
C THR A 216 -4.89 -10.03 28.49
N LEU A 217 -5.12 -9.07 27.59
CA LEU A 217 -4.87 -7.66 27.83
C LEU A 217 -6.21 -7.00 28.15
N ASP A 218 -6.35 -6.64 29.42
CA ASP A 218 -7.52 -5.95 29.95
C ASP A 218 -7.30 -4.43 30.02
N GLY A 219 -8.39 -3.70 30.22
CA GLY A 219 -8.36 -2.28 30.58
C GLY A 219 -9.15 -1.36 29.65
N HIS A 220 -9.65 -1.86 28.53
CA HIS A 220 -10.75 -1.18 27.84
C HIS A 220 -12.02 -1.23 28.69
N SER A 221 -12.93 -0.30 28.43
CA SER A 221 -14.23 -0.19 29.11
C SER A 221 -15.39 -0.32 28.11
N GLY A 222 -15.11 -0.92 26.95
CA GLY A 222 -16.06 -1.16 25.87
C GLY A 222 -15.45 -2.08 24.80
N PRO A 223 -16.25 -2.60 23.86
CA PRO A 223 -15.81 -3.51 22.80
C PRO A 223 -14.52 -3.08 22.10
N VAL A 224 -13.63 -4.02 21.83
CA VAL A 224 -12.39 -3.79 21.07
C VAL A 224 -12.64 -4.12 19.61
N TYR A 225 -12.53 -3.12 18.74
CA TYR A 225 -12.85 -3.23 17.32
C TYR A 225 -11.64 -3.44 16.42
N SER A 226 -10.44 -3.12 16.90
CA SER A 226 -9.22 -3.22 16.12
C SER A 226 -8.04 -3.55 17.00
N VAL A 227 -7.17 -4.44 16.53
CA VAL A 227 -5.87 -4.76 17.12
C VAL A 227 -4.79 -4.75 16.04
N ALA A 228 -3.58 -4.31 16.38
CA ALA A 228 -2.43 -4.34 15.48
C ALA A 228 -1.12 -4.53 16.27
N PHE A 229 -0.21 -5.36 15.76
CA PHE A 229 1.12 -5.50 16.33
C PHE A 229 2.05 -4.39 15.86
N SER A 230 3.00 -4.00 16.71
CA SER A 230 4.16 -3.20 16.29
C SER A 230 5.07 -3.99 15.34
N PRO A 231 5.86 -3.33 14.47
CA PRO A 231 6.77 -3.99 13.53
C PRO A 231 7.80 -4.91 14.21
N ASP A 232 8.18 -4.63 15.45
CA ASP A 232 9.10 -5.45 16.24
C ASP A 232 8.40 -6.58 17.03
N SER A 233 7.10 -6.77 16.85
CA SER A 233 6.25 -7.78 17.50
C SER A 233 6.13 -7.66 19.04
N LYS A 234 6.52 -6.51 19.62
CA LYS A 234 6.56 -6.34 21.08
C LYS A 234 5.34 -5.66 21.69
N LEU A 235 4.62 -4.85 20.92
CA LEU A 235 3.50 -4.06 21.39
C LEU A 235 2.24 -4.39 20.59
N VAL A 236 1.08 -4.22 21.22
CA VAL A 236 -0.23 -4.40 20.57
C VAL A 236 -1.04 -3.12 20.74
N ALA A 237 -1.22 -2.37 19.66
CA ALA A 237 -2.13 -1.26 19.63
C ALA A 237 -3.58 -1.76 19.50
N SER A 238 -4.52 -1.12 20.19
CA SER A 238 -5.93 -1.50 20.19
C SER A 238 -6.85 -0.29 20.22
N GLY A 239 -7.96 -0.38 19.49
CA GLY A 239 -8.99 0.66 19.40
C GLY A 239 -10.35 0.14 19.89
N SER A 240 -11.03 0.91 20.74
CA SER A 240 -12.26 0.48 21.41
C SER A 240 -13.41 1.48 21.29
N TYR A 241 -14.64 0.97 21.41
CA TYR A 241 -15.88 1.74 21.54
C TYR A 241 -15.82 2.81 22.62
N ASN A 242 -15.01 2.60 23.66
CA ASN A 242 -14.84 3.58 24.75
C ASN A 242 -14.07 4.86 24.34
N ARG A 243 -13.81 5.05 23.04
CA ARG A 243 -13.12 6.22 22.46
C ARG A 243 -11.67 6.36 22.92
N THR A 244 -11.04 5.26 23.31
CA THR A 244 -9.63 5.22 23.67
C THR A 244 -8.84 4.27 22.77
N ILE A 245 -7.56 4.59 22.61
CA ILE A 245 -6.55 3.69 22.05
C ILE A 245 -5.62 3.27 23.19
N LYS A 246 -5.20 2.00 23.21
CA LYS A 246 -4.20 1.47 24.13
C LYS A 246 -3.08 0.78 23.36
N ILE A 247 -1.87 0.75 23.92
CA ILE A 247 -0.67 0.10 23.40
C ILE A 247 -0.10 -0.78 24.50
#